data_AF-A0A963FVM5-F1
#
_entry.id   AF-A0A963FVM5-F1
#
_cell.length_a   1.000
_cell.length_b   1.000
_cell.length_c   1.000
_cell.angle_alpha   90.00
_cell.angle_beta   90.00
_cell.angle_gamma   90.00
#
_symmetry.space_group_name_H-M   'P 1'
#
loop_
_entity.id
_entity.type
_entity.pdbx_description
1 polymer ?
#
loop_
_entity_poly.entity_id
_entity_poly.type
_entity_poly.pdbx_seq_one_letter_code
_entity_poly.pdbx_strand_id
1 'polypeptide(L)'
;VFLVGSERSAAVWSLFYSENVRLMSLAHAEAYSRRFPHLARLTLPKGAIDLVRNIPSRDVTLVSPLATLVAHESAHPALIQLLLQAAQEVHGEAGIFQRPGEFPRAGQADFPLSPEAERFYKSGKPFLQRYMPFWAANLLDRMFVMLLPVIALLIPILRFAPPLYIWRIRSRIYRHYGELKFLEAEVEAHPDRHSRDEWMEKLDAIEEAVQRIPTPLAFSDMLYTMRLHVGLVRQTIQRRAPAVKA
;
A
#
# COMPACT_ATOMS: atom_id res chain seq x y z
N VAL A 1 -44.76 28.88 -24.00
CA VAL A 1 -44.53 27.72 -23.10
C VAL A 1 -43.03 27.48 -23.03
N PHE A 2 -42.46 27.38 -21.84
CA PHE A 2 -41.07 26.97 -21.66
C PHE A 2 -41.06 25.48 -21.29
N LEU A 3 -40.37 24.68 -22.10
CA LEU A 3 -40.17 23.25 -21.85
C LEU A 3 -38.66 23.01 -21.78
N VAL A 4 -38.24 22.31 -20.73
CA VAL A 4 -36.85 21.92 -20.51
C VAL A 4 -36.82 20.40 -20.54
N GLY A 5 -35.95 19.83 -21.37
CA GLY A 5 -35.83 18.39 -21.52
C GLY A 5 -34.58 18.05 -22.33
N SER A 6 -34.16 16.79 -22.24
CA SER A 6 -33.05 16.28 -23.04
C SER A 6 -33.41 16.23 -24.52
N GLU A 7 -32.38 16.17 -25.36
CA GLU A 7 -32.49 15.95 -26.80
C GLU A 7 -33.11 14.61 -27.16
N ARG A 8 -33.39 13.71 -26.20
CA ARG A 8 -34.07 12.42 -26.42
C ARG A 8 -35.49 12.37 -25.81
N SER A 9 -35.98 13.48 -25.25
CA SER A 9 -37.31 13.54 -24.67
C SER A 9 -38.40 13.46 -25.75
N ALA A 10 -39.28 12.45 -25.66
CA ALA A 10 -40.38 12.25 -26.61
C ALA A 10 -41.29 13.48 -26.74
N ALA A 11 -41.53 14.20 -25.63
CA ALA A 11 -42.33 15.42 -25.63
C ALA A 11 -41.65 16.53 -26.44
N VAL A 12 -40.35 16.76 -26.22
CA VAL A 12 -39.58 17.77 -26.98
C VAL A 12 -39.49 17.39 -28.46
N TRP A 13 -39.27 16.11 -28.75
CA TRP A 13 -39.27 15.57 -30.10
C TRP A 13 -40.57 15.82 -30.85
N SER A 14 -41.72 15.56 -30.21
CA SER A 14 -43.03 15.79 -30.83
C SER A 14 -43.27 17.25 -31.22
N LEU A 15 -42.69 18.19 -30.46
CA LEU A 15 -42.86 19.62 -30.69
C LEU A 15 -41.98 20.14 -31.83
N PHE A 16 -40.84 19.52 -32.13
CA PHE A 16 -40.03 19.90 -33.29
C PHE A 16 -40.76 19.65 -34.62
N TYR A 17 -41.69 18.70 -34.66
CA TYR A 17 -42.47 18.34 -35.85
C TYR A 17 -43.86 18.97 -35.87
N SER A 18 -44.24 19.76 -34.85
CA SER A 18 -45.53 20.44 -34.82
C SER A 18 -45.50 21.72 -35.67
N GLU A 19 -46.45 21.87 -36.59
CA GLU A 19 -46.52 23.03 -37.49
C GLU A 19 -46.74 24.37 -36.75
N ASN A 20 -47.39 24.33 -35.59
CA ASN A 20 -47.74 25.52 -34.82
C ASN A 20 -46.70 25.92 -33.77
N VAL A 21 -45.61 25.15 -33.63
CA VAL A 21 -44.58 25.37 -32.61
C VAL A 21 -43.26 25.70 -33.29
N ARG A 22 -42.59 26.76 -32.83
CA ARG A 22 -41.29 27.17 -33.34
C ARG A 22 -40.29 27.33 -32.20
N LEU A 23 -39.04 26.98 -32.48
CA LEU A 23 -37.95 27.16 -31.53
C LEU A 23 -37.61 28.65 -31.39
N MET A 24 -37.60 29.11 -30.14
CA MET A 24 -37.20 30.47 -29.79
C MET A 24 -35.70 30.50 -29.55
N SER A 25 -35.01 31.43 -30.20
CA SER A 25 -33.59 31.72 -29.93
C SER A 25 -33.48 32.74 -28.79
N LEU A 26 -32.69 32.43 -27.75
CA LEU A 26 -32.49 33.29 -26.59
C LEU A 26 -31.39 34.33 -26.88
N ALA A 27 -31.80 35.58 -27.13
CA ALA A 27 -30.88 36.68 -27.46
C ALA A 27 -29.85 36.97 -26.34
N HIS A 28 -30.25 36.86 -25.08
CA HIS A 28 -29.42 37.17 -23.92
C HIS A 28 -28.79 35.93 -23.26
N ALA A 29 -28.66 34.82 -24.00
CA ALA A 29 -28.14 33.56 -23.44
C ALA A 29 -26.77 33.72 -22.75
N GLU A 30 -25.88 34.53 -23.32
CA GLU A 30 -24.56 34.79 -22.73
C GLU A 30 -24.64 35.60 -21.42
N ALA A 31 -25.55 36.58 -21.35
CA ALA A 31 -25.77 37.34 -20.13
C ALA A 31 -26.32 36.42 -19.02
N TYR A 32 -27.21 35.49 -19.36
CA TYR A 32 -27.72 34.50 -18.42
C TYR A 32 -26.61 33.57 -17.91
N SER A 33 -25.74 33.04 -18.78
CA SER A 33 -24.64 32.16 -18.34
C SER A 33 -23.61 32.87 -17.46
N ARG A 34 -23.41 34.19 -17.64
CA ARG A 34 -22.50 34.98 -16.78
C ARG A 34 -23.14 35.33 -15.44
N ARG A 35 -24.46 35.56 -15.40
CA ARG A 35 -25.19 35.88 -14.17
C ARG A 35 -25.49 34.64 -13.33
N PHE A 36 -25.72 33.51 -13.98
CA PHE A 36 -26.05 32.23 -13.38
C PHE A 36 -25.03 31.18 -13.84
N PRO A 37 -23.94 30.97 -13.09
CA PRO A 37 -22.81 30.13 -13.51
C PRO A 37 -23.17 28.67 -13.82
N HIS A 38 -24.25 28.15 -13.25
CA HIS A 38 -24.79 26.81 -13.53
C HIS A 38 -25.50 26.70 -14.90
N LEU A 39 -25.69 27.82 -15.62
CA LEU A 39 -26.27 27.85 -16.95
C LEU A 39 -25.17 27.92 -18.01
N ALA A 40 -25.25 27.06 -19.01
CA ALA A 40 -24.42 27.09 -20.19
C ALA A 40 -25.19 27.64 -21.39
N ARG A 41 -24.55 28.51 -22.16
CA ARG A 41 -25.02 28.88 -23.51
C ARG A 41 -24.74 27.71 -24.45
N LEU A 42 -25.77 27.27 -25.16
CA LEU A 42 -25.66 26.26 -26.20
C LEU A 42 -26.13 26.84 -27.54
N THR A 43 -25.63 26.28 -28.63
CA THR A 43 -26.15 26.53 -29.97
C THR A 43 -26.68 25.22 -30.52
N LEU A 44 -27.94 25.19 -30.95
CA LEU A 44 -28.49 24.10 -31.75
C LEU A 44 -28.25 24.46 -33.23
N PRO A 45 -27.33 23.78 -33.93
CA PRO A 45 -27.03 24.11 -35.32
C PRO A 45 -28.22 23.86 -36.24
N LYS A 46 -28.28 24.60 -37.34
CA LYS A 46 -29.20 24.35 -38.45
C LYS A 46 -29.16 22.88 -38.88
N GLY A 47 -30.32 22.24 -38.98
CA GLY A 47 -30.46 20.84 -39.43
C GLY A 47 -30.00 19.78 -38.41
N ALA A 48 -29.66 20.15 -37.17
CA ALA A 48 -29.13 19.21 -36.19
C ALA A 48 -30.16 18.18 -35.66
N ILE A 49 -31.46 18.44 -35.80
CA ILE A 49 -32.52 17.50 -35.42
C ILE A 49 -32.90 16.62 -36.60
N ASP A 50 -33.15 17.24 -37.76
CA ASP A 50 -33.50 16.56 -39.01
C ASP A 50 -32.86 17.31 -40.17
N LEU A 51 -31.86 16.70 -40.80
CA LEU A 51 -31.11 17.34 -41.88
C LEU A 51 -31.92 17.43 -43.17
N VAL A 52 -32.81 16.46 -43.43
CA VAL A 52 -33.62 16.40 -44.66
C VAL A 52 -34.71 17.47 -44.61
N ARG A 53 -35.40 17.58 -43.47
CA ARG A 53 -36.40 18.64 -43.24
C ARG A 53 -35.77 19.97 -42.83
N ASN A 54 -34.45 20.00 -42.64
CA ASN A 54 -33.68 21.16 -42.21
C ASN A 54 -34.25 21.78 -40.90
N ILE A 55 -34.37 20.95 -39.87
CA ILE A 55 -34.84 21.34 -38.53
C ILE A 55 -33.65 21.37 -37.55
N PRO A 56 -33.41 22.48 -36.85
CA PRO A 56 -34.01 23.80 -37.05
C PRO A 56 -33.56 24.43 -38.38
N SER A 57 -34.35 25.37 -38.92
CA SER A 57 -34.05 26.01 -40.21
C SER A 57 -32.90 27.01 -40.17
N ARG A 58 -32.47 27.39 -38.96
CA ARG A 58 -31.35 28.27 -38.65
C ARG A 58 -30.75 27.84 -37.30
N ASP A 59 -29.56 28.34 -37.00
CA ASP A 59 -28.96 28.17 -35.67
C ASP A 59 -29.85 28.80 -34.60
N VAL A 60 -30.11 28.07 -33.53
CA VAL A 60 -30.90 28.53 -32.39
C VAL A 60 -30.00 28.60 -31.17
N THR A 61 -29.93 29.77 -30.54
CA THR A 61 -29.21 29.94 -29.28
C THR A 61 -30.11 29.51 -28.13
N LEU A 62 -29.61 28.61 -27.29
CA LEU A 62 -30.31 28.03 -26.16
C LEU A 62 -29.52 28.28 -24.87
N VAL A 63 -30.18 28.04 -23.74
CA VAL A 63 -29.57 28.03 -22.41
C VAL A 63 -29.95 26.71 -21.76
N SER A 64 -28.97 26.02 -21.18
CA SER A 64 -29.18 24.74 -20.49
C SER A 64 -28.54 24.77 -19.11
N PRO A 65 -29.21 24.25 -18.07
CA PRO A 65 -28.53 23.94 -16.82
C PRO A 65 -27.50 22.83 -17.04
N LEU A 66 -26.36 22.93 -16.37
CA LEU A 66 -25.35 21.87 -16.33
C LEU A 66 -25.70 20.87 -15.23
N ALA A 67 -25.81 19.60 -15.60
CA ALA A 67 -25.95 18.52 -14.62
C ALA A 67 -24.64 18.36 -13.84
N THR A 68 -24.71 18.43 -12.52
CA THR A 68 -23.55 18.28 -11.63
C THR A 68 -23.64 16.95 -10.89
N LEU A 69 -22.56 16.17 -10.93
CA LEU A 69 -22.42 14.96 -10.13
C LEU A 69 -21.83 15.32 -8.77
N VAL A 70 -22.60 15.12 -7.71
CA VAL A 70 -22.18 15.43 -6.33
C VAL A 70 -22.14 14.14 -5.52
N ALA A 71 -21.08 13.97 -4.73
CA ALA A 71 -20.93 12.89 -3.78
C ALA A 71 -20.74 13.45 -2.37
N HIS A 72 -21.21 12.73 -1.36
CA HIS A 72 -21.02 13.11 0.03
C HIS A 72 -19.54 13.02 0.43
N GLU A 73 -19.09 13.85 1.36
CA GLU A 73 -17.69 13.90 1.83
C GLU A 73 -17.20 12.57 2.45
N SER A 74 -18.11 11.77 3.00
CA SER A 74 -17.81 10.43 3.54
C SER A 74 -17.81 9.32 2.48
N ALA A 75 -18.08 9.64 1.21
CA ALA A 75 -18.06 8.66 0.14
C ALA A 75 -16.65 8.07 -0.01
N HIS A 76 -16.56 6.74 -0.06
CA HIS A 76 -15.27 6.08 -0.16
C HIS A 76 -14.56 6.51 -1.47
N PRO A 77 -13.29 6.96 -1.45
CA PRO A 77 -12.58 7.49 -2.62
C PRO A 77 -12.62 6.59 -3.86
N ALA A 78 -12.61 5.27 -3.65
CA ALA A 78 -12.71 4.29 -4.73
C ALA A 78 -14.05 4.38 -5.49
N LEU A 79 -15.15 4.65 -4.79
CA LEU A 79 -16.46 4.79 -5.43
C LEU A 79 -16.55 6.08 -6.24
N ILE A 80 -15.99 7.18 -5.73
CA ILE A 80 -15.89 8.45 -6.46
C ILE A 80 -15.15 8.22 -7.78
N GLN A 81 -14.04 7.49 -7.73
CA GLN A 81 -13.26 7.19 -8.92
C GLN A 81 -14.03 6.30 -9.92
N LEU A 82 -14.76 5.29 -9.45
CA LEU A 82 -15.60 4.44 -10.31
C LEU A 82 -16.73 5.25 -10.97
N LEU A 83 -17.38 6.13 -10.20
CA LEU A 83 -18.42 7.02 -10.72
C LEU A 83 -17.88 7.94 -11.82
N LEU A 84 -16.69 8.52 -11.64
CA LEU A 84 -16.07 9.36 -12.67
C LEU A 84 -15.72 8.57 -13.93
N GLN A 85 -15.26 7.31 -13.79
CA GLN A 85 -15.00 6.45 -14.93
C GLN A 85 -16.29 6.10 -15.69
N ALA A 86 -17.33 5.70 -14.98
CA ALA A 86 -18.63 5.42 -15.57
C ALA A 86 -19.22 6.67 -16.23
N ALA A 87 -19.10 7.84 -15.59
CA ALA A 87 -19.54 9.11 -16.17
C ALA A 87 -18.78 9.45 -17.46
N GLN A 88 -17.47 9.18 -17.53
CA GLN A 88 -16.70 9.40 -18.76
C GLN A 88 -17.07 8.43 -19.88
N GLU A 89 -17.39 7.18 -19.54
CA GLU A 89 -17.86 6.20 -20.51
C GLU A 89 -19.24 6.55 -21.06
N VAL A 90 -20.19 6.93 -20.19
CA VAL A 90 -21.57 7.21 -20.57
C VAL A 90 -21.74 8.60 -21.21
N HIS A 91 -21.02 9.62 -20.72
CA HIS A 91 -21.20 11.01 -21.15
C HIS A 91 -20.07 11.54 -22.02
N GLY A 92 -19.03 10.74 -22.29
CA GLY A 92 -17.90 11.14 -23.15
C GLY A 92 -18.17 11.04 -24.64
N GLU A 93 -19.30 10.45 -25.06
CA GLU A 93 -19.67 10.33 -26.47
C GLU A 93 -20.02 11.69 -27.12
N ALA A 94 -19.91 11.76 -28.44
CA ALA A 94 -20.34 12.92 -29.20
C ALA A 94 -21.87 13.07 -29.13
N GLY A 95 -22.35 14.30 -28.98
CA GLY A 95 -23.78 14.60 -29.02
C GLY A 95 -24.09 15.83 -29.86
N ILE A 96 -25.37 16.18 -29.97
CA ILE A 96 -25.81 17.40 -30.67
C ILE A 96 -25.22 18.66 -30.02
N PHE A 97 -25.11 18.66 -28.69
CA PHE A 97 -24.67 19.81 -27.91
C PHE A 97 -23.24 19.70 -27.35
N GLN A 98 -22.67 18.50 -27.31
CA GLN A 98 -21.38 18.22 -26.66
C GLN A 98 -20.38 17.62 -27.63
N ARG A 99 -19.11 18.00 -27.50
CA ARG A 99 -18.02 17.42 -28.26
C ARG A 99 -17.57 16.08 -27.64
N PRO A 100 -16.95 15.18 -28.44
CA PRO A 100 -16.34 13.97 -27.89
C PRO A 100 -15.35 14.31 -26.77
N GLY A 101 -15.48 13.64 -25.63
CA GLY A 101 -14.63 13.84 -24.46
C GLY A 101 -14.82 15.18 -23.73
N GLU A 102 -15.85 15.96 -24.06
CA GLU A 102 -16.14 17.22 -23.37
C GLU A 102 -16.64 16.99 -21.93
N PHE A 103 -17.35 15.89 -21.68
CA PHE A 103 -17.88 15.53 -20.38
C PHE A 103 -17.40 14.15 -19.91
N PRO A 104 -17.29 13.93 -18.58
CA PRO A 104 -17.44 14.91 -17.50
C PRO A 104 -16.25 15.89 -17.48
N ARG A 105 -16.46 17.13 -17.02
CA ARG A 105 -15.43 18.18 -16.96
C ARG A 105 -15.30 18.80 -15.58
N ALA A 106 -14.07 19.21 -15.22
CA ALA A 106 -13.82 20.09 -14.10
C ALA A 106 -14.36 21.49 -14.44
N GLY A 107 -15.48 21.88 -13.83
CA GLY A 107 -16.12 23.18 -14.06
C GLY A 107 -16.27 23.98 -12.77
N GLN A 108 -16.76 25.23 -12.91
CA GLN A 108 -17.29 26.02 -11.80
C GLN A 108 -18.60 25.36 -11.34
N ALA A 109 -18.45 24.28 -10.57
CA ALA A 109 -19.55 23.70 -9.82
C ALA A 109 -19.82 24.58 -8.61
N ASP A 110 -21.06 24.59 -8.14
CA ASP A 110 -21.43 25.23 -6.87
C ASP A 110 -20.75 24.57 -5.65
N PHE A 111 -20.03 23.46 -5.89
CA PHE A 111 -19.35 22.63 -4.90
C PHE A 111 -17.85 22.51 -5.19
N PRO A 112 -17.00 22.39 -4.15
CA PRO A 112 -15.58 22.14 -4.34
C PRO A 112 -15.33 20.78 -5.01
N LEU A 113 -14.29 20.71 -5.83
CA LEU A 113 -13.82 19.45 -6.41
C LEU A 113 -13.23 18.56 -5.32
N SER A 114 -13.58 17.26 -5.34
CA SER A 114 -12.94 16.28 -4.47
C SER A 114 -11.48 16.04 -4.90
N PRO A 115 -10.58 15.66 -3.96
CA PRO A 115 -9.20 15.31 -4.29
C PRO A 115 -9.10 14.19 -5.34
N GLU A 116 -10.06 13.27 -5.37
CA GLU A 116 -10.17 12.21 -6.37
C GLU A 116 -10.50 12.77 -7.76
N ALA A 117 -11.47 13.69 -7.84
CA ALA A 117 -11.85 14.33 -9.09
C ALA A 117 -10.72 15.18 -9.66
N GLU A 118 -10.03 15.95 -8.80
CA GLU A 118 -8.88 16.75 -9.21
C GLU A 118 -7.75 15.87 -9.80
N ARG A 119 -7.44 14.74 -9.13
CA ARG A 119 -6.49 13.75 -9.63
C ARG A 119 -6.93 13.11 -10.95
N PHE A 120 -8.22 12.78 -11.07
CA PHE A 120 -8.76 12.20 -12.30
C PHE A 120 -8.62 13.17 -13.48
N TYR A 121 -8.92 14.46 -13.31
CA TYR A 121 -8.79 15.44 -14.38
C TYR A 121 -7.33 15.80 -14.72
N LYS A 122 -6.42 15.82 -13.73
CA LYS A 122 -4.99 16.10 -13.97
C LYS A 122 -4.23 14.94 -14.61
N SER A 123 -4.49 13.71 -14.16
CA SER A 123 -3.67 12.54 -14.48
C SER A 123 -4.42 11.42 -15.20
N GLY A 124 -5.74 11.52 -15.35
CA GLY A 124 -6.57 10.49 -15.96
C GLY A 124 -6.66 9.22 -15.09
N LYS A 125 -6.90 8.07 -15.74
CA LYS A 125 -6.87 6.76 -15.06
C LYS A 125 -5.45 6.49 -14.52
N PRO A 126 -5.29 6.08 -13.25
CA PRO A 126 -4.00 5.71 -12.66
C PRO A 126 -3.22 4.73 -13.53
N PHE A 127 -1.89 4.84 -13.55
CA PHE A 127 -1.02 4.01 -14.38
C PHE A 127 -1.28 2.50 -14.20
N LEU A 128 -1.49 2.05 -12.95
CA LEU A 128 -1.82 0.66 -12.64
C LEU A 128 -3.19 0.26 -13.24
N GLN A 129 -4.19 1.13 -13.25
CA GLN A 129 -5.50 0.82 -13.84
C GLN A 129 -5.48 0.65 -15.37
N ARG A 130 -4.36 0.96 -16.04
CA ARG A 130 -4.20 0.68 -17.48
C ARG A 130 -3.86 -0.79 -17.77
N TYR A 131 -3.29 -1.49 -16.80
CA TYR A 131 -2.82 -2.87 -16.97
C TYR A 131 -3.52 -3.88 -16.04
N MET A 132 -4.22 -3.41 -15.02
CA MET A 132 -4.82 -4.26 -14.00
C MET A 132 -6.21 -3.76 -13.58
N PRO A 133 -7.13 -4.68 -13.25
CA PRO A 133 -8.50 -4.35 -12.87
C PRO A 133 -8.54 -3.48 -11.60
N PHE A 134 -9.62 -2.70 -11.47
CA PHE A 134 -9.77 -1.62 -10.50
C PHE A 134 -9.40 -2.02 -9.05
N TRP A 135 -9.87 -3.18 -8.57
CA TRP A 135 -9.61 -3.61 -7.20
C TRP A 135 -8.11 -3.81 -6.93
N ALA A 136 -7.41 -4.40 -7.90
CA ALA A 136 -5.99 -4.73 -7.76
C ALA A 136 -5.15 -3.44 -7.75
N ALA A 137 -5.49 -2.48 -8.61
CA ALA A 137 -4.78 -1.20 -8.67
C ALA A 137 -4.91 -0.42 -7.36
N ASN A 138 -6.12 -0.30 -6.82
CA ASN A 138 -6.34 0.42 -5.56
C ASN A 138 -5.76 -0.34 -4.34
N LEU A 139 -5.74 -1.67 -4.37
CA LEU A 139 -5.10 -2.47 -3.32
C LEU A 139 -3.59 -2.25 -3.30
N LEU A 140 -2.91 -2.34 -4.45
CA LEU A 140 -1.46 -2.17 -4.53
C LEU A 140 -1.05 -0.75 -4.15
N ASP A 141 -1.72 0.28 -4.67
CA ASP A 141 -1.38 1.68 -4.40
C ASP A 141 -1.42 1.99 -2.88
N ARG A 142 -2.46 1.51 -2.19
CA ARG A 142 -2.58 1.64 -0.72
C ARG A 142 -1.61 0.74 0.03
N MET A 143 -1.37 -0.47 -0.46
CA MET A 143 -0.48 -1.45 0.17
C MET A 143 0.97 -0.96 0.16
N PHE A 144 1.44 -0.33 -0.92
CA PHE A 144 2.80 0.23 -0.96
C PHE A 144 3.00 1.34 0.09
N VAL A 145 2.02 2.25 0.23
CA VAL A 145 2.07 3.31 1.25
C VAL A 145 2.16 2.74 2.67
N MET A 146 1.45 1.64 2.95
CA MET A 146 1.48 0.98 4.25
C MET A 146 2.69 0.08 4.47
N LEU A 147 3.16 -0.63 3.43
CA LEU A 147 4.32 -1.52 3.51
C LEU A 147 5.63 -0.76 3.61
N LEU A 148 5.73 0.43 3.02
CA LEU A 148 6.96 1.23 3.05
C LEU A 148 7.50 1.45 4.48
N PRO A 149 6.71 1.93 5.47
CA PRO A 149 7.18 2.05 6.85
C PRO A 149 7.47 0.68 7.51
N VAL A 150 6.70 -0.37 7.19
CA VAL A 150 6.95 -1.72 7.70
C VAL A 150 8.29 -2.26 7.22
N ILE A 151 8.59 -2.11 5.94
CA ILE A 151 9.87 -2.51 5.33
C ILE A 151 11.01 -1.67 5.93
N ALA A 152 10.80 -0.37 6.11
CA ALA A 152 11.78 0.51 6.74
C ALA A 152 12.14 0.06 8.17
N LEU A 153 11.18 -0.48 8.92
CA LEU A 153 11.40 -1.06 10.25
C LEU A 153 11.96 -2.49 10.20
N LEU A 154 11.61 -3.28 9.19
CA LEU A 154 12.08 -4.65 9.04
C LEU A 154 13.59 -4.71 8.73
N ILE A 155 14.10 -3.77 7.95
CA ILE A 155 15.52 -3.68 7.59
C ILE A 155 16.45 -3.65 8.82
N PRO A 156 16.27 -2.75 9.81
CA PRO A 156 17.11 -2.76 11.01
C PRO A 156 16.92 -4.04 11.82
N ILE A 157 15.71 -4.57 11.97
CA ILE A 157 15.46 -5.82 12.71
C ILE A 157 16.25 -6.98 12.10
N LEU A 158 16.19 -7.14 10.78
CA LEU A 158 16.94 -8.17 10.07
C LEU A 158 18.45 -7.96 10.20
N ARG A 159 18.92 -6.70 10.26
CA ARG A 159 20.34 -6.39 10.50
C ARG A 159 20.80 -6.74 11.92
N PHE A 160 19.94 -6.61 12.93
CA PHE A 160 20.26 -6.93 14.33
C PHE A 160 20.13 -8.42 14.67
N ALA A 161 19.38 -9.21 13.88
CA ALA A 161 19.20 -10.62 14.16
C ALA A 161 20.50 -11.46 14.14
N PRO A 162 21.40 -11.37 13.13
CA PRO A 162 22.66 -12.11 13.12
C PRO A 162 23.59 -11.82 14.32
N PRO A 163 23.91 -10.57 14.69
CA PRO A 163 24.82 -10.32 15.82
C PRO A 163 24.22 -10.75 17.16
N LEU A 164 22.90 -10.60 17.36
CA LEU A 164 22.23 -11.10 18.57
C LEU A 164 22.30 -12.62 18.69
N TYR A 165 22.11 -13.34 17.58
CA TYR A 165 22.25 -14.79 17.54
C TYR A 165 23.68 -15.24 17.89
N ILE A 166 24.69 -14.59 17.28
CA ILE A 166 26.11 -14.86 17.57
C ILE A 166 26.44 -14.59 19.04
N TRP A 167 25.98 -13.45 19.58
CA TRP A 167 26.19 -13.09 20.99
C TRP A 167 25.57 -14.11 21.94
N ARG A 168 24.35 -14.59 21.65
CA ARG A 168 23.67 -15.58 22.48
C ARG A 168 24.40 -16.93 22.53
N ILE A 169 24.95 -17.39 21.40
CA ILE A 169 25.74 -18.63 21.36
C ILE A 169 27.05 -18.46 22.11
N ARG A 170 27.82 -17.39 21.83
CA ARG A 170 29.09 -17.11 22.52
C ARG A 170 28.90 -17.05 24.04
N SER A 171 27.85 -16.38 24.50
CA SER A 171 27.57 -16.23 25.94
C SER A 171 27.34 -17.58 26.64
N ARG A 172 26.71 -18.55 25.95
CA ARG A 172 26.54 -19.91 26.49
C ARG A 172 27.86 -20.66 26.60
N ILE A 173 28.71 -20.58 25.57
CA ILE A 173 30.03 -21.25 25.55
C ILE A 173 30.94 -20.65 26.63
N TYR A 174 31.00 -19.31 26.75
CA TYR A 174 31.83 -18.63 27.74
C TYR A 174 31.47 -18.98 29.19
N ARG A 175 30.19 -19.23 29.48
CA ARG A 175 29.77 -19.65 30.83
C ARG A 175 30.46 -20.95 31.25
N HIS A 176 30.39 -21.98 30.42
CA HIS A 176 30.99 -23.28 30.72
C HIS A 176 32.52 -23.27 30.64
N TYR A 177 33.10 -22.42 29.77
CA TYR A 177 34.54 -22.17 29.78
C TYR A 177 34.99 -21.55 31.12
N GLY A 178 34.20 -20.64 31.68
CA GLY A 178 34.45 -20.07 33.01
C GLY A 178 34.37 -21.11 34.12
N GLU A 179 33.38 -22.01 34.08
CA GLU A 179 33.26 -23.14 35.02
C GLU A 179 34.49 -24.06 34.96
N LEU A 180 34.97 -24.38 33.76
CA LEU A 180 36.17 -25.19 33.56
C LEU A 180 37.42 -24.52 34.14
N LYS A 181 37.62 -23.23 33.88
CA LYS A 181 38.76 -22.47 34.40
C LYS A 181 38.72 -22.33 35.92
N PHE A 182 37.53 -22.17 36.49
CA PHE A 182 37.35 -22.15 37.93
C PHE A 182 37.71 -23.51 38.55
N LEU A 183 37.27 -24.61 37.94
CA LEU A 183 37.63 -25.96 38.36
C LEU A 183 39.15 -26.18 38.32
N GLU A 184 39.81 -25.78 37.23
CA GLU A 184 41.27 -25.86 37.09
C GLU A 184 41.98 -25.10 38.22
N ALA A 185 41.60 -23.85 38.46
CA ALA A 185 42.19 -23.03 39.52
C ALA A 185 41.97 -23.62 40.92
N GLU A 186 40.81 -24.25 41.17
CA GLU A 186 40.51 -24.89 42.45
C GLU A 186 41.35 -26.16 42.67
N VAL A 187 41.55 -26.96 41.62
CA VAL A 187 42.44 -28.13 41.61
C VAL A 187 43.90 -27.72 41.83
N GLU A 188 44.33 -26.60 41.26
CA GLU A 188 45.70 -26.10 41.46
C GLU A 188 45.94 -25.56 42.87
N ALA A 189 44.97 -24.83 43.44
CA ALA A 189 45.12 -24.19 44.74
C ALA A 189 44.94 -25.17 45.91
N HIS A 190 44.01 -26.13 45.80
CA HIS A 190 43.66 -27.05 46.89
C HIS A 190 43.42 -28.47 46.34
N PRO A 191 44.49 -29.18 45.90
CA PRO A 191 44.36 -30.49 45.27
C PRO A 191 43.75 -31.56 46.19
N ASP A 192 43.92 -31.42 47.51
CA ASP A 192 43.41 -32.37 48.51
C ASP A 192 41.95 -32.10 48.94
N ARG A 193 41.32 -31.04 48.41
CA ARG A 193 39.97 -30.62 48.80
C ARG A 193 38.89 -31.64 48.42
N HIS A 194 39.12 -32.37 47.34
CA HIS A 194 38.24 -33.41 46.83
C HIS A 194 39.06 -34.64 46.45
N SER A 195 38.42 -35.81 46.51
CA SER A 195 39.00 -37.02 45.93
C SER A 195 39.21 -36.84 44.42
N ARG A 196 40.20 -37.55 43.86
CA ARG A 196 40.38 -37.62 42.41
C ARG A 196 39.08 -37.96 41.67
N ASP A 197 38.27 -38.86 42.23
CA ASP A 197 37.02 -39.30 41.60
C ASP A 197 35.96 -38.19 41.60
N GLU A 198 35.86 -37.42 42.69
CA GLU A 198 34.95 -36.26 42.78
C GLU A 198 35.37 -35.13 41.84
N TRP A 199 36.68 -34.90 41.65
CA TRP A 199 37.18 -33.94 40.67
C TRP A 199 36.87 -34.36 39.24
N MET A 200 36.98 -35.66 38.95
CA MET A 200 36.66 -36.23 37.64
C MET A 200 35.16 -36.15 37.34
N GLU A 201 34.29 -36.44 38.32
CA GLU A 201 32.84 -36.32 38.16
C GLU A 201 32.41 -34.88 37.83
N LYS A 202 33.01 -33.88 38.51
CA LYS A 202 32.77 -32.46 38.21
C LYS A 202 33.25 -32.07 36.81
N LEU A 203 34.38 -32.59 36.36
CA LEU A 203 34.89 -32.36 35.02
C LEU A 203 33.98 -32.98 33.95
N ASP A 204 33.52 -34.22 34.18
CA ASP A 204 32.63 -34.94 33.27
C ASP A 204 31.26 -34.24 33.15
N ALA A 205 30.74 -33.68 34.23
CA ALA A 205 29.51 -32.87 34.21
C ALA A 205 29.64 -31.61 33.34
N ILE A 206 30.80 -30.92 33.39
CA ILE A 206 31.09 -29.75 32.54
C ILE A 206 31.23 -30.20 31.08
N GLU A 207 31.91 -31.31 30.82
CA GLU A 207 32.07 -31.86 29.47
C GLU A 207 30.71 -32.24 28.85
N GLU A 208 29.83 -32.89 29.60
CA GLU A 208 28.49 -33.27 29.14
C GLU A 208 27.60 -32.04 28.87
N ALA A 209 27.67 -31.02 29.75
CA ALA A 209 26.93 -29.77 29.57
C ALA A 209 27.32 -29.03 28.28
N VAL A 210 28.60 -29.10 27.89
CA VAL A 210 29.13 -28.49 26.66
C VAL A 210 28.69 -29.26 25.42
N GLN A 211 28.68 -30.60 25.47
CA GLN A 211 28.24 -31.43 24.35
C GLN A 211 26.76 -31.25 24.01
N ARG A 212 25.93 -30.87 24.98
CA ARG A 212 24.49 -30.62 24.79
C ARG A 212 24.16 -29.27 24.14
N ILE A 213 25.15 -28.41 23.89
CA ILE A 213 24.91 -27.11 23.24
C ILE A 213 24.75 -27.31 21.72
N PRO A 214 23.57 -27.01 21.13
CA PRO A 214 23.40 -27.08 19.68
C PRO A 214 24.23 -25.96 19.05
N THR A 215 25.33 -26.35 18.41
CA THR A 215 26.37 -25.41 17.99
C THR A 215 26.50 -25.43 16.47
N PRO A 216 26.20 -24.31 15.79
CA PRO A 216 26.43 -24.19 14.34
C PRO A 216 27.91 -24.31 13.98
N LEU A 217 28.21 -24.76 12.76
CA LEU A 217 29.58 -24.97 12.24
C LEU A 217 30.51 -23.75 12.41
N ALA A 218 29.96 -22.53 12.40
CA ALA A 218 30.70 -21.28 12.59
C ALA A 218 31.37 -21.14 13.98
N PHE A 219 30.99 -21.96 14.97
CA PHE A 219 31.55 -21.93 16.33
C PHE A 219 32.27 -23.22 16.71
N SER A 220 32.49 -24.14 15.76
CA SER A 220 33.16 -25.42 16.01
C SER A 220 34.56 -25.25 16.60
N ASP A 221 35.32 -24.26 16.13
CA ASP A 221 36.68 -23.95 16.61
C ASP A 221 36.72 -23.68 18.13
N MET A 222 35.73 -22.95 18.64
CA MET A 222 35.60 -22.62 20.06
C MET A 222 35.30 -23.86 20.91
N LEU A 223 34.47 -24.78 20.40
CA LEU A 223 34.21 -26.06 21.04
C LEU A 223 35.42 -26.99 21.02
N TYR A 224 36.14 -27.06 19.91
CA TYR A 224 37.34 -27.89 19.82
C TYR A 224 38.43 -27.40 20.78
N THR A 225 38.64 -26.08 20.86
CA THR A 225 39.54 -25.48 21.82
C THR A 225 39.13 -25.82 23.26
N MET A 226 37.83 -25.74 23.57
CA MET A 226 37.34 -26.10 24.90
C MET A 226 37.59 -27.59 25.24
N ARG A 227 37.36 -28.51 24.28
CA ARG A 227 37.64 -29.94 24.47
C ARG A 227 39.12 -30.22 24.72
N LEU A 228 40.02 -29.50 24.02
CA LEU A 228 41.46 -29.59 24.28
C LEU A 228 41.79 -29.18 25.73
N HIS A 229 41.20 -28.09 26.22
CA HIS A 229 41.39 -27.63 27.59
C HIS A 229 40.83 -28.63 28.63
N VAL A 230 39.66 -29.23 28.37
CA VAL A 230 39.12 -30.31 29.22
C VAL A 230 40.12 -31.47 29.32
N GLY A 231 40.73 -31.87 28.21
CA GLY A 231 41.79 -32.89 28.18
C GLY A 231 43.00 -32.52 29.03
N LEU A 232 43.44 -31.25 28.99
CA LEU A 232 44.54 -30.75 29.82
C LEU A 232 44.19 -30.77 31.31
N VAL A 233 43.00 -30.30 31.70
CA VAL A 233 42.55 -30.30 33.10
C VAL A 233 42.41 -31.73 33.62
N ARG A 234 41.94 -32.67 32.80
CA ARG A 234 41.88 -34.11 33.14
C ARG A 234 43.25 -34.65 33.51
N GLN A 235 44.29 -34.32 32.72
CA GLN A 235 45.67 -34.72 33.02
C GLN A 235 46.19 -34.07 34.30
N THR A 236 45.88 -32.79 34.54
CA THR A 236 46.26 -32.07 35.76
C THR A 236 45.66 -32.72 37.02
N ILE A 237 44.36 -33.06 36.99
CA ILE A 237 43.67 -33.77 38.07
C ILE A 237 44.35 -35.13 38.32
N GLN A 238 44.61 -35.91 37.27
CA GLN A 238 45.27 -37.22 37.41
C GLN A 238 46.69 -37.13 38.00
N ARG A 239 47.42 -36.04 37.74
CA ARG A 239 48.78 -35.84 38.24
C ARG A 239 48.81 -35.32 39.69
N ARG A 240 47.90 -34.41 40.04
CA ARG A 240 47.97 -33.64 41.31
C ARG A 240 46.99 -34.11 42.38
N ALA A 241 45.84 -34.67 42.02
CA ALA A 241 44.86 -35.11 43.01
C ALA A 241 45.31 -36.44 43.65
N PRO A 242 45.21 -36.57 44.99
CA PRO A 242 45.55 -37.81 45.68
C PRO A 242 44.68 -38.96 45.18
N ALA A 243 45.31 -40.10 44.87
CA ALA A 243 44.56 -41.33 44.60
C ALA A 243 43.87 -41.76 45.89
N VAL A 244 42.61 -42.20 45.80
CA VAL A 244 41.87 -42.76 46.93
C VAL A 244 42.73 -43.88 47.55
N LYS A 245 43.15 -43.68 48.82
CA LYS A 245 43.72 -44.78 49.59
C LYS A 245 42.58 -45.76 49.88
N ALA A 246 42.69 -46.95 49.30
CA ALA A 246 41.84 -48.09 49.62
C ALA A 246 41.93 -48.46 51.11
#